data_AF-A0A7W0WMY9-F1
#
_entry.id   AF-A0A7W0WMY9-F1
#
_cell.length_a   1.000
_cell.length_b   1.000
_cell.length_c   1.000
_cell.angle_alpha   90.00
_cell.angle_beta   90.00
_cell.angle_gamma   90.00
#
_symmetry.space_group_name_H-M   'P 1'
#
loop_
_entity.id
_entity.type
_entity.pdbx_description
1 polymer ?
#
loop_
_entity_poly.entity_id
_entity_poly.type
_entity_poly.pdbx_seq_one_letter_code
_entity_poly.pdbx_strand_id
1 'polypeptide(L)'
;MAAPSLIAIRRFSHPLRLRLQVLFATAFESLAETYRTQAVDFVRRLRGRLSIEDGLDRYFREVGVPHAMEQTVRARALIALAPTTGDFPEPAAPALGGWTQLRPDQLIDAVRRRAHLQEETSLGCRMAASLSDEAVA
;
A
#
# COMPACT_ATOMS: atom_id res chain seq x y z
N MET A 1 -26.34 -45.40 9.02
CA MET A 1 -25.08 -46.03 9.51
C MET A 1 -23.92 -45.31 8.84
N ALA A 2 -22.99 -44.77 9.63
CA ALA A 2 -21.94 -43.85 9.17
C ALA A 2 -20.80 -44.57 8.43
N ALA A 3 -20.35 -44.01 7.31
CA ALA A 3 -19.13 -44.43 6.62
C ALA A 3 -17.91 -43.77 7.30
N PRO A 4 -16.83 -44.52 7.61
CA PRO A 4 -15.64 -43.93 8.18
C PRO A 4 -14.80 -43.27 7.08
N SER A 5 -14.83 -41.94 7.01
CA SER A 5 -13.86 -41.16 6.24
C SER A 5 -12.52 -41.13 6.97
N LEU A 6 -11.69 -42.14 6.77
CA LEU A 6 -10.27 -42.12 7.17
C LEU A 6 -9.47 -41.32 6.14
N ILE A 7 -9.65 -39.99 6.13
CA ILE A 7 -8.64 -39.12 5.53
C ILE A 7 -7.44 -39.18 6.48
N ALA A 8 -6.55 -40.14 6.22
CA ALA A 8 -5.27 -40.21 6.90
C ALA A 8 -4.52 -38.90 6.60
N ILE A 9 -4.48 -38.00 7.57
CA ILE A 9 -3.64 -36.81 7.55
C ILE A 9 -2.20 -37.31 7.47
N ARG A 10 -1.65 -37.48 6.26
CA ARG A 10 -0.26 -37.89 6.07
C ARG A 10 0.63 -36.81 6.67
N ARG A 11 1.18 -37.09 7.85
CA ARG A 11 2.18 -36.23 8.49
C ARG A 11 3.46 -36.32 7.66
N PHE A 12 3.87 -35.21 7.07
CA PHE A 12 5.15 -35.11 6.38
C PHE A 12 6.32 -35.44 7.33
N SER A 13 7.38 -36.04 6.80
CA SER A 13 8.62 -36.26 7.55
C SER A 13 9.22 -34.93 7.98
N HIS A 14 9.94 -34.92 9.11
CA HIS A 14 10.60 -33.71 9.63
C HIS A 14 11.43 -32.93 8.59
N PRO A 15 12.33 -33.56 7.81
CA PRO A 15 13.12 -32.83 6.81
C PRO A 15 12.25 -32.22 5.70
N LEU A 16 11.15 -32.88 5.31
CA LEU A 16 10.24 -32.35 4.30
C LEU A 16 9.46 -31.15 4.84
N ARG A 17 9.00 -31.20 6.09
CA ARG A 17 8.34 -30.05 6.75
C ARG A 17 9.24 -28.83 6.81
N LEU A 18 10.50 -29.00 7.23
CA LEU A 18 11.46 -27.90 7.26
C LEU A 18 11.68 -27.32 5.86
N ARG A 19 11.83 -28.17 4.84
CA ARG A 19 11.99 -27.70 3.46
C ARG A 19 10.79 -26.90 2.97
N LEU A 20 9.57 -27.34 3.27
CA LEU A 20 8.36 -26.57 2.95
C LEU A 20 8.30 -25.23 3.70
N GLN A 21 8.67 -25.20 4.97
CA GLN A 21 8.73 -23.95 5.75
C GLN A 21 9.74 -22.96 5.17
N VAL A 22 10.93 -23.43 4.78
CA VAL A 22 11.94 -22.60 4.11
C VAL A 22 11.41 -22.07 2.79
N LEU A 23 10.83 -22.92 1.94
CA LEU A 23 10.26 -22.49 0.65
C LEU A 23 9.15 -21.45 0.84
N PHE A 24 8.27 -21.66 1.83
CA PHE A 24 7.23 -20.69 2.16
C PHE A 24 7.84 -19.36 2.62
N ALA A 25 8.84 -19.39 3.50
CA ALA A 25 9.52 -18.17 3.95
C ALA A 25 10.20 -17.44 2.79
N THR A 26 10.84 -18.16 1.86
CA THR A 26 11.43 -17.58 0.66
C THR A 26 10.37 -16.93 -0.24
N ALA A 27 9.25 -17.61 -0.49
CA ALA A 27 8.16 -17.07 -1.28
C ALA A 27 7.55 -15.82 -0.62
N PHE A 28 7.38 -15.86 0.71
CA PHE A 28 6.89 -14.73 1.48
C PHE A 28 7.81 -13.51 1.38
N GLU A 29 9.12 -13.67 1.55
CA GLU A 29 10.07 -12.58 1.39
C GLU A 29 10.11 -12.03 -0.05
N SER A 30 10.06 -12.91 -1.05
CA SER A 30 10.02 -12.51 -2.47
C SER A 30 8.76 -11.69 -2.79
N LEU A 31 7.61 -12.08 -2.22
CA LEU A 31 6.36 -11.35 -2.40
C LEU A 31 6.41 -9.98 -1.69
N ALA A 32 6.95 -9.93 -0.47
CA ALA A 32 7.12 -8.68 0.25
C ALA A 32 8.05 -7.70 -0.51
N GLU A 33 9.10 -8.22 -1.13
CA GLU A 33 10.02 -7.42 -1.95
C GLU A 33 9.37 -6.88 -3.24
N THR A 34 8.48 -7.67 -3.84
CA THR A 34 7.67 -7.24 -4.99
C THR A 34 6.76 -6.08 -4.60
N TYR A 35 5.98 -6.24 -3.53
CA TYR A 35 5.11 -5.17 -3.03
C TYR A 35 5.90 -3.93 -2.59
N ARG A 36 7.10 -4.10 -2.02
CA ARG A 36 7.98 -2.96 -1.71
C ARG A 36 8.34 -2.18 -2.98
N THR A 37 8.76 -2.88 -4.02
CA THR A 37 9.15 -2.25 -5.29
C THR A 37 7.97 -1.52 -5.93
N GLN A 38 6.81 -2.17 -5.98
CA GLN A 38 5.56 -1.59 -6.48
C GLN A 38 5.12 -0.36 -5.67
N ALA A 39 5.19 -0.41 -4.33
CA ALA A 39 4.85 0.72 -3.47
C ALA A 39 5.75 1.93 -3.74
N VAL A 40 7.06 1.70 -3.87
CA VAL A 40 8.02 2.76 -4.18
C VAL A 40 7.74 3.38 -5.55
N ASP A 41 7.49 2.55 -6.56
CA ASP A 41 7.21 3.04 -7.91
C ASP A 41 5.86 3.78 -7.99
N PHE A 42 4.85 3.30 -7.28
CA PHE A 42 3.56 3.97 -7.16
C PHE A 42 3.71 5.37 -6.55
N VAL A 43 4.41 5.46 -5.41
CA VAL A 43 4.64 6.75 -4.74
C VAL A 43 5.47 7.69 -5.62
N ARG A 44 6.51 7.17 -6.29
CA ARG A 44 7.33 7.97 -7.22
C ARG A 44 6.53 8.52 -8.40
N ARG A 45 5.56 7.77 -8.93
CA ARG A 45 4.68 8.25 -10.02
C ARG A 45 3.76 9.38 -9.57
N LEU A 46 3.44 9.45 -8.29
CA LEU A 46 2.61 10.49 -7.67
C LEU A 46 3.42 11.62 -7.03
N ARG A 47 4.73 11.63 -7.25
CA ARG A 47 5.66 12.69 -6.82
C ARG A 47 5.14 14.06 -7.25
N GLY A 48 5.16 15.01 -6.31
CA GLY A 48 4.65 16.37 -6.51
C GLY A 48 3.14 16.55 -6.31
N ARG A 49 2.36 15.47 -6.16
CA ARG A 49 0.90 15.53 -5.93
C ARG A 49 0.48 15.11 -4.53
N LEU A 50 1.14 14.09 -3.98
CA LEU A 50 0.88 13.55 -2.64
C LEU A 50 2.15 13.49 -1.83
N SER A 51 2.01 13.60 -0.50
CA SER A 51 3.08 13.25 0.43
C SER A 51 3.42 11.75 0.31
N ILE A 52 4.60 11.35 0.78
CA ILE A 52 5.00 9.94 0.79
C ILE A 52 4.00 9.09 1.58
N GLU A 53 3.57 9.59 2.74
CA GLU A 53 2.65 8.89 3.64
C GLU A 53 1.27 8.70 3.01
N ASP A 54 0.72 9.77 2.42
CA ASP A 54 -0.57 9.71 1.71
C ASP A 54 -0.50 8.76 0.50
N GLY A 55 0.62 8.78 -0.23
CA GLY A 55 0.86 7.89 -1.36
C GLY A 55 0.90 6.42 -0.96
N LEU A 56 1.58 6.11 0.15
CA LEU A 56 1.62 4.74 0.70
C LEU A 56 0.26 4.28 1.22
N ASP A 57 -0.45 5.13 1.98
CA ASP A 57 -1.80 4.82 2.45
C ASP A 57 -2.76 4.56 1.28
N ARG A 58 -2.60 5.30 0.18
CA ARG A 58 -3.38 5.08 -1.03
C ARG A 58 -3.02 3.78 -1.72
N TYR A 59 -1.72 3.48 -1.86
CA TYR A 59 -1.24 2.22 -2.43
C TYR A 59 -1.81 1.00 -1.70
N PHE A 60 -1.74 0.97 -0.37
CA PHE A 60 -2.24 -0.16 0.42
C PHE A 60 -3.76 -0.35 0.31
N ARG A 61 -4.52 0.75 0.15
CA ARG A 61 -5.97 0.68 -0.07
C ARG A 61 -6.35 0.16 -1.45
N GLU A 62 -5.55 0.44 -2.48
CA GLU A 62 -5.90 0.13 -3.87
C GLU A 62 -5.32 -1.21 -4.36
N VAL A 63 -4.09 -1.56 -3.97
CA VAL A 63 -3.41 -2.79 -4.41
C VAL A 63 -3.73 -3.98 -3.50
N GLY A 64 -4.20 -3.74 -2.27
CA GLY A 64 -4.67 -4.82 -1.39
C GLY A 64 -3.56 -5.76 -0.89
N VAL A 65 -2.47 -5.20 -0.37
CA VAL A 65 -1.37 -5.99 0.22
C VAL A 65 -1.89 -6.83 1.39
N PRO A 66 -1.50 -8.11 1.54
CA PRO A 66 -1.87 -8.92 2.69
C PRO A 66 -1.53 -8.24 4.01
N HIS A 67 -2.48 -8.20 4.94
CA HIS A 67 -2.33 -7.48 6.21
C HIS A 67 -1.09 -7.91 7.01
N ALA A 68 -0.72 -9.19 6.94
CA ALA A 68 0.47 -9.74 7.58
C ALA A 68 1.80 -9.15 7.05
N MET A 69 1.80 -8.55 5.85
CA MET A 69 2.96 -7.97 5.19
C MET A 69 2.96 -6.45 5.19
N GLU A 70 1.81 -5.82 5.41
CA GLU A 70 1.59 -4.38 5.20
C GLU A 70 2.62 -3.52 5.94
N GLN A 71 2.84 -3.77 7.24
CA GLN A 71 3.78 -2.99 8.05
C GLN A 71 5.23 -3.17 7.59
N THR A 72 5.62 -4.40 7.23
CA THR A 72 6.97 -4.70 6.74
C THR A 72 7.22 -4.03 5.39
N VAL A 73 6.26 -4.11 4.47
CA VAL A 73 6.34 -3.46 3.16
C VAL A 73 6.39 -1.94 3.33
N ARG A 74 5.54 -1.36 4.20
CA ARG A 74 5.50 0.08 4.49
C ARG A 74 6.85 0.57 5.01
N ALA A 75 7.41 -0.09 6.01
CA ALA A 75 8.71 0.28 6.59
C ALA A 75 9.84 0.21 5.53
N ARG A 76 9.89 -0.88 4.75
CA ARG A 76 10.91 -1.04 3.70
C ARG A 76 10.74 -0.02 2.57
N ALA A 77 9.50 0.33 2.20
CA ALA A 77 9.22 1.35 1.21
C ALA A 77 9.65 2.75 1.69
N LEU A 78 9.36 3.11 2.95
CA LEU A 78 9.82 4.36 3.55
C LEU A 78 11.35 4.48 3.54
N ILE A 79 12.07 3.41 3.91
CA ILE A 79 13.53 3.38 3.84
C ILE A 79 14.03 3.64 2.41
N ALA A 80 13.41 3.01 1.41
CA ALA A 80 13.77 3.18 0.02
C ALA A 80 13.43 4.58 -0.55
N LEU A 81 12.42 5.26 0.01
CA LEU A 81 11.96 6.59 -0.39
C LEU A 81 12.67 7.73 0.37
N ALA A 82 13.31 7.44 1.50
CA ALA A 82 14.03 8.42 2.32
C ALA A 82 15.03 9.30 1.55
N PRO A 83 15.79 8.79 0.54
CA PRO A 83 16.68 9.64 -0.25
C PRO A 83 15.95 10.67 -1.13
N THR A 84 14.67 10.44 -1.43
CA THR A 84 13.86 11.28 -2.32
C THR A 84 12.88 12.18 -1.56
N THR A 85 12.95 12.27 -0.22
CA THR A 85 11.96 13.01 0.57
C THR A 85 11.78 14.47 0.16
N GLY A 86 12.85 15.16 -0.25
CA GLY A 86 12.78 16.58 -0.67
C GLY A 86 12.00 16.84 -1.95
N ASP A 87 11.60 15.77 -2.65
CA ASP A 87 10.89 15.82 -3.91
C ASP A 87 9.36 15.75 -3.78
N PHE A 88 8.88 15.49 -2.57
CA PHE A 88 7.47 15.31 -2.27
C PHE A 88 6.93 16.55 -1.57
N PRO A 89 5.66 16.92 -1.83
CA PRO A 89 5.02 17.97 -1.06
C PRO A 89 5.00 17.55 0.42
N GLU A 90 5.34 18.48 1.32
CA GLU A 90 5.15 18.24 2.74
C GLU A 90 3.68 17.95 3.02
N PRO A 91 3.37 16.99 3.91
CA PRO A 91 2.01 16.79 4.38
C PRO A 91 1.51 18.14 4.89
N ALA A 92 0.43 18.64 4.29
CA ALA A 92 -0.14 19.93 4.68
C ALA A 92 -0.46 19.86 6.17
N ALA A 93 0.37 20.52 7.00
CA ALA A 93 0.10 20.64 8.42
C ALA A 93 -1.33 21.17 8.56
N PRO A 94 -2.16 20.62 9.46
CA PRO A 94 -3.49 21.17 9.65
C PRO A 94 -3.30 22.65 9.99
N ALA A 95 -3.69 23.52 9.06
CA ALA A 95 -3.51 24.95 9.22
C ALA A 95 -4.25 25.34 10.50
N LEU A 96 -3.51 25.63 11.57
CA LEU A 96 -4.03 26.20 12.80
C LEU A 96 -4.29 27.69 12.50
N GLY A 97 -5.39 27.96 11.80
CA GLY A 97 -5.63 29.22 11.10
C GLY A 97 -6.85 30.01 11.57
N GLY A 98 -7.08 30.13 12.88
CA GLY A 98 -7.98 31.13 13.48
C GLY A 98 -9.45 31.13 13.02
N TRP A 99 -10.26 32.02 13.60
CA TRP A 99 -11.71 32.18 13.31
C TRP A 99 -12.04 32.44 11.82
N THR A 100 -11.04 32.80 11.01
CA THR A 100 -11.10 32.93 9.56
C THR A 100 -11.36 31.60 8.82
N GLN A 101 -10.97 30.47 9.40
CA GLN A 101 -11.15 29.13 8.80
C GLN A 101 -12.59 28.60 8.89
N LEU A 102 -13.42 29.19 9.75
CA LEU A 102 -14.83 28.85 9.90
C LEU A 102 -15.74 29.61 8.93
N ARG A 103 -15.17 30.37 7.97
CA ARG A 103 -15.99 31.02 6.95
C ARG A 103 -16.58 29.96 6.01
N PRO A 104 -17.91 29.85 5.92
CA PRO A 104 -18.57 28.79 5.14
C PRO A 104 -18.18 28.85 3.66
N ASP A 105 -17.99 30.04 3.10
CA ASP A 105 -17.61 30.22 1.70
C ASP A 105 -16.23 29.63 1.38
N GLN A 106 -15.25 29.83 2.27
CA GLN A 106 -13.90 29.29 2.10
C GLN A 106 -13.86 27.79 2.32
N LEU A 107 -14.69 27.25 3.22
CA LEU A 107 -14.83 25.81 3.42
C LEU A 107 -15.43 25.14 2.18
N ILE A 108 -16.48 25.73 1.58
CA ILE A 108 -17.10 25.19 0.37
C ILE A 108 -16.11 25.18 -0.80
N ASP A 109 -15.34 26.25 -0.98
CA ASP A 109 -14.32 26.33 -2.05
C ASP A 109 -13.12 25.43 -1.79
N ALA A 110 -12.71 25.24 -0.53
CA ALA A 110 -11.67 24.28 -0.16
C ALA A 110 -12.14 22.84 -0.39
N VAL A 111 -13.39 22.51 -0.03
CA VAL A 111 -14.01 21.21 -0.26
C VAL A 111 -14.17 20.93 -1.76
N ARG A 112 -14.62 21.91 -2.56
CA ARG A 112 -14.73 21.77 -4.02
C ARG A 112 -13.38 21.55 -4.69
N ARG A 113 -12.35 22.33 -4.31
CA ARG A 113 -10.99 22.14 -4.82
C ARG A 113 -10.44 20.77 -4.43
N ARG A 114 -10.70 20.33 -3.20
CA ARG A 114 -10.30 19.01 -2.71
C ARG A 114 -11.04 17.88 -3.44
N ALA A 115 -12.32 18.05 -3.76
CA ALA A 115 -13.11 17.10 -4.53
C ALA A 115 -12.60 16.96 -5.97
N HIS A 116 -12.34 18.08 -6.66
CA HIS A 116 -11.76 18.05 -8.00
C HIS A 116 -10.37 17.40 -8.03
N LEU A 117 -9.50 17.73 -7.06
CA LEU A 117 -8.20 17.07 -6.94
C LEU A 117 -8.34 15.58 -6.59
N GLN A 118 -9.35 15.19 -5.81
CA GLN A 118 -9.64 13.78 -5.50
C GLN A 118 -10.08 12.99 -6.73
N GLU A 119 -10.89 13.58 -7.61
CA GLU A 119 -11.32 12.91 -8.84
C GLU A 119 -10.13 12.61 -9.76
N GLU A 120 -9.29 13.62 -10.03
CA GLU A 120 -8.11 13.47 -10.89
C GLU A 120 -7.04 12.54 -10.30
N THR A 121 -6.81 12.62 -8.98
CA THR A 121 -5.87 11.72 -8.31
C THR A 121 -6.40 10.30 -8.23
N SER A 122 -7.71 10.10 -8.04
CA SER A 122 -8.32 8.76 -7.98
C SER A 122 -8.17 7.99 -9.29
N LEU A 123 -8.28 8.68 -10.44
CA LEU A 123 -8.10 8.06 -11.75
C LEU A 123 -6.63 7.69 -11.97
N GLY A 124 -5.71 8.57 -11.58
CA GLY A 124 -4.27 8.28 -11.60
C GLY A 124 -3.87 7.10 -10.72
N CYS A 125 -4.44 7.01 -9.51
CA CYS A 125 -4.18 5.91 -8.60
C CYS A 125 -4.72 4.58 -9.17
N ARG A 126 -5.96 4.57 -9.71
CA ARG A 126 -6.53 3.38 -10.37
C ARG A 126 -5.69 2.88 -11.54
N MET A 127 -5.17 3.77 -12.38
CA MET A 127 -4.30 3.38 -13.51
C MET A 127 -2.94 2.83 -13.04
N ALA A 128 -2.38 3.37 -11.96
CA ALA A 128 -1.14 2.86 -11.39
C ALA A 128 -1.34 1.51 -10.67
N ALA A 129 -2.49 1.33 -10.02
CA ALA A 129 -2.89 0.07 -9.40
C ALA A 129 -3.07 -1.04 -10.44
N SER A 130 -3.76 -0.77 -11.57
CA SER A 130 -3.95 -1.78 -12.63
C SER A 130 -2.63 -2.29 -13.23
N LEU A 131 -1.62 -1.43 -13.36
CA LEU A 131 -0.29 -1.83 -13.83
C LEU A 131 0.47 -2.68 -12.79
N SER A 132 0.14 -2.53 -11.51
CA SER A 132 0.75 -3.32 -10.43
C SER A 132 0.08 -4.68 -10.31
N ASP A 133 -1.24 -4.74 -10.51
CA ASP A 133 -2.04 -5.97 -10.48
C ASP A 133 -1.61 -6.95 -11.59
N GLU A 134 -1.32 -6.45 -12.79
CA GLU A 134 -0.81 -7.24 -13.92
C GLU A 134 0.59 -7.83 -13.65
N ALA A 135 1.37 -7.24 -12.75
CA ALA A 135 2.69 -7.75 -12.38
C ALA A 135 2.67 -8.84 -11.29
N VAL A 136 1.52 -9.02 -10.61
CA VAL A 136 1.33 -10.05 -9.56
C VAL A 136 0.61 -11.28 -10.11
N ALA A 137 -0.13 -11.15 -11.21
CA ALA A 137 -0.80 -12.24 -11.93
C ALA A 137 0.18 -13.10 -12.75
#